data_AF-A0A840KGC3-F1
#
_entry.id   AF-A0A840KGC3-F1
#
_cell.length_a   1.000
_cell.length_b   1.000
_cell.length_c   1.000
_cell.angle_alpha   90.00
_cell.angle_beta   90.00
_cell.angle_gamma   90.00
#
_symmetry.space_group_name_H-M   'P 1'
#
loop_
_entity.id
_entity.type
_entity.pdbx_description
1 polymer ?
#
loop_
_entity_poly.entity_id
_entity_poly.type
_entity_poly.pdbx_seq_one_letter_code
_entity_poly.pdbx_strand_id
1 'polypeptide(L)'
;MNRTEHTHKILLAYISSQSSEIFKRKMELQYPEIDSLQIQVLTDHLKQFCCSSKNEEILLLFPYILNNIRLTNPELKLDGMVKTLWERGFNDSVESKEQLEQMYKVWLSFEKEVLNLEVVKNKLQEKSIEPKQ
;
A
#
# COMPACT_ATOMS: atom_id res chain seq x y z
N MET A 1 -12.44 -1.23 -10.46
CA MET A 1 -11.25 -0.37 -10.25
C MET A 1 -10.04 -1.26 -10.08
N ASN A 2 -8.89 -0.90 -10.65
CA ASN A 2 -7.68 -1.70 -10.55
C ASN A 2 -7.17 -1.64 -9.10
N ARG A 3 -6.92 -2.79 -8.46
CA ARG A 3 -6.45 -2.92 -7.06
C ARG A 3 -5.27 -1.98 -6.73
N THR A 4 -4.41 -1.73 -7.72
CA THR A 4 -3.26 -0.83 -7.63
C THR A 4 -3.63 0.64 -7.42
N GLU A 5 -4.81 1.09 -7.86
CA GLU A 5 -5.25 2.48 -7.71
C GLU A 5 -5.63 2.82 -6.27
N HIS A 6 -6.29 1.91 -5.55
CA HIS A 6 -6.69 2.16 -4.16
C HIS A 6 -5.49 2.14 -3.21
N THR A 7 -4.57 1.18 -3.39
CA THR A 7 -3.30 1.15 -2.64
C THR A 7 -2.55 2.47 -2.78
N HIS A 8 -2.47 3.01 -4.01
CA HIS A 8 -1.82 4.29 -4.27
C HIS A 8 -2.56 5.47 -3.61
N LYS A 9 -3.91 5.52 -3.71
CA LYS A 9 -4.71 6.58 -3.07
C LYS A 9 -4.53 6.62 -1.55
N ILE A 10 -4.48 5.46 -0.89
CA ILE A 10 -4.31 5.37 0.56
C ILE A 10 -2.89 5.82 0.95
N LEU A 11 -1.86 5.39 0.21
CA LEU A 11 -0.49 5.88 0.41
C LEU A 11 -0.42 7.41 0.28
N LEU A 12 -1.00 7.98 -0.78
CA LEU A 12 -1.02 9.42 -1.01
C LEU A 12 -1.78 10.15 0.12
N ALA A 13 -2.90 9.59 0.59
CA ALA A 13 -3.64 10.14 1.72
C ALA A 13 -2.80 10.14 3.00
N TYR A 14 -1.96 9.13 3.21
CA TYR A 14 -1.05 9.06 4.35
C TYR A 14 0.07 10.10 4.26
N ILE A 15 0.81 10.13 3.14
CA ILE A 15 1.93 11.07 2.94
C ILE A 15 1.46 12.53 2.99
N SER A 16 0.27 12.82 2.48
CA SER A 16 -0.34 14.17 2.52
C SER A 16 -1.00 14.53 3.86
N SER A 17 -1.06 13.60 4.82
CA SER A 17 -1.64 13.88 6.14
C SER A 17 -0.58 14.44 7.08
N GLN A 18 -0.93 15.54 7.75
CA GLN A 18 -0.04 16.20 8.71
C GLN A 18 0.20 15.35 9.98
N SER A 19 -0.66 14.38 10.25
CA SER A 19 -0.51 13.44 11.37
C SER A 19 -1.19 12.10 11.09
N SER A 20 -0.83 11.09 11.90
CA SER A 20 -1.47 9.77 11.88
C SER A 20 -2.96 9.85 12.22
N GLU A 21 -3.35 10.70 13.17
CA GLU A 21 -4.74 10.90 13.57
C GLU A 21 -5.58 11.50 12.42
N ILE A 22 -5.01 12.43 11.66
CA ILE A 22 -5.67 13.02 10.49
C ILE A 22 -5.87 11.95 9.42
N PHE A 23 -4.87 11.10 9.17
CA PHE A 23 -4.98 9.98 8.26
C PHE A 23 -6.08 9.01 8.69
N LYS A 24 -6.08 8.59 9.97
CA LYS A 24 -7.09 7.66 10.52
C LYS A 24 -8.51 8.18 10.33
N ARG A 25 -8.76 9.46 10.65
CA ARG A 25 -10.06 10.10 10.44
C ARG A 25 -10.48 10.10 8.97
N LYS A 26 -9.56 10.37 8.03
CA LYS A 26 -9.85 10.28 6.59
C LYS A 26 -10.25 8.85 6.19
N MET A 27 -9.56 7.85 6.72
CA MET A 27 -9.87 6.44 6.44
C MET A 27 -11.24 6.03 7.00
N GLU A 28 -11.56 6.41 8.25
CA GLU A 28 -12.88 6.18 8.86
C GLU A 28 -14.02 6.78 8.02
N LEU A 29 -13.80 7.95 7.42
CA LEU A 29 -14.80 8.60 6.57
C LEU A 29 -14.94 7.95 5.18
N GLN A 30 -13.84 7.50 4.58
CA GLN A 30 -13.84 6.89 3.24
C GLN A 30 -14.27 5.41 3.24
N TYR A 31 -14.09 4.75 4.38
CA TYR A 31 -14.36 3.34 4.61
C TYR A 31 -15.09 3.20 5.96
N PRO A 32 -16.33 3.69 6.10
CA PRO A 32 -17.06 3.62 7.38
C PRO A 32 -17.35 2.17 7.82
N GLU A 33 -17.17 1.19 6.93
CA GLU A 33 -17.41 -0.22 7.19
C GLU A 33 -16.21 -0.97 7.78
N ILE A 34 -15.03 -0.34 7.86
CA ILE A 34 -13.82 -0.96 8.41
C ILE A 34 -13.61 -0.49 9.84
N ASP A 35 -13.12 -1.39 10.70
CA ASP A 35 -12.92 -1.05 12.11
C ASP A 35 -11.61 -0.29 12.35
N SER A 36 -11.49 0.29 13.55
CA SER A 36 -10.32 1.06 13.94
C SER A 36 -9.03 0.24 14.01
N LEU A 37 -9.13 -1.08 14.24
CA LEU A 37 -7.98 -1.98 14.25
C LEU A 37 -7.43 -2.17 12.84
N GLN A 38 -8.29 -2.34 11.84
CA GLN A 38 -7.89 -2.42 10.43
C GLN A 38 -7.20 -1.14 9.96
N ILE A 39 -7.74 0.03 10.35
CA ILE A 39 -7.12 1.32 10.04
C ILE A 39 -5.76 1.47 10.73
N GLN A 40 -5.65 0.99 11.97
CA GLN A 40 -4.38 0.96 12.69
C GLN A 40 -3.34 0.10 11.97
N VAL A 41 -3.71 -1.10 11.51
CA VAL A 41 -2.82 -1.98 10.74
C VAL A 41 -2.32 -1.32 9.46
N LEU A 42 -3.21 -0.66 8.69
CA LEU A 42 -2.80 0.10 7.51
C LEU A 42 -1.80 1.20 7.85
N THR A 43 -2.08 1.95 8.92
CA THR A 43 -1.22 3.04 9.42
C THR A 43 0.17 2.51 9.79
N ASP A 44 0.25 1.35 10.44
CA ASP A 44 1.51 0.76 10.87
C ASP A 44 2.34 0.24 9.70
N HIS A 45 1.70 -0.41 8.72
CA HIS A 45 2.40 -0.81 7.49
C HIS A 45 2.95 0.41 6.74
N LEU A 46 2.15 1.46 6.56
CA LEU A 46 2.59 2.67 5.88
C LEU A 46 3.72 3.38 6.63
N LYS A 47 3.64 3.44 7.97
CA LYS A 47 4.71 3.97 8.80
C LYS A 47 6.02 3.22 8.58
N GLN A 48 6.00 1.88 8.65
CA GLN A 48 7.20 1.05 8.46
C GLN A 48 7.77 1.18 7.04
N PHE A 49 6.90 1.23 6.04
CA PHE A 49 7.28 1.48 4.65
C PHE A 49 7.98 2.85 4.51
N CYS A 50 7.41 3.91 5.07
CA CYS A 50 7.96 5.26 4.98
C CYS A 50 9.26 5.44 5.78
N CYS A 51 9.35 4.84 6.98
CA CYS A 51 10.56 4.91 7.83
C CYS A 51 11.80 4.31 7.17
N SER A 52 11.61 3.47 6.14
CA SER A 52 12.70 2.81 5.44
C SER A 52 13.30 3.65 4.30
N SER A 53 12.69 4.79 3.95
CA SER A 53 13.13 5.65 2.86
C SER A 53 13.77 6.94 3.36
N LYS A 54 14.84 7.38 2.70
CA LYS A 54 15.45 8.70 2.90
C LYS A 54 14.86 9.78 2.00
N ASN A 55 14.14 9.38 0.95
CA ASN A 55 13.61 10.29 -0.06
C ASN A 55 12.08 10.10 -0.18
N GLU A 56 11.32 11.16 0.09
CA GLU A 56 9.86 11.11 0.01
C GLU A 56 9.35 10.94 -1.43
N GLU A 57 10.08 11.44 -2.42
CA GLU A 57 9.73 11.28 -3.84
C GLU A 57 9.72 9.80 -4.22
N ILE A 58 10.65 9.02 -3.68
CA ILE A 58 10.72 7.60 -4.01
C ILE A 58 9.54 6.80 -3.43
N LEU A 59 8.96 7.25 -2.32
CA LEU A 59 7.76 6.64 -1.75
C LEU A 59 6.58 6.76 -2.73
N LEU A 60 6.46 7.91 -3.40
CA LEU A 60 5.41 8.16 -4.39
C LEU A 60 5.66 7.43 -5.72
N LEU A 61 6.92 7.29 -6.13
CA LEU A 61 7.29 6.58 -7.36
C LEU A 61 7.27 5.06 -7.22
N PHE A 62 7.46 4.53 -6.01
CA PHE A 62 7.57 3.09 -5.75
C PHE A 62 6.43 2.26 -6.36
N PRO A 63 5.13 2.59 -6.15
CA PRO A 63 4.05 1.79 -6.71
C PRO A 63 4.06 1.77 -8.24
N TYR A 64 4.44 2.87 -8.89
CA TYR A 64 4.50 2.97 -10.34
C TYR A 64 5.63 2.12 -10.91
N ILE A 65 6.84 2.23 -10.34
CA ILE A 65 8.00 1.47 -10.76
C ILE A 65 7.77 -0.02 -10.54
N LEU A 66 7.25 -0.39 -9.37
CA LEU A 66 6.92 -1.78 -9.04
C LEU A 66 5.90 -2.37 -10.01
N ASN A 67 4.83 -1.64 -10.33
CA ASN A 67 3.83 -2.10 -11.29
C ASN A 67 4.41 -2.25 -12.69
N ASN A 68 5.28 -1.32 -13.12
CA ASN A 68 5.96 -1.45 -14.40
C ASN A 68 6.84 -2.72 -14.44
N ILE A 69 7.62 -3.00 -13.39
CA ILE A 69 8.46 -4.21 -13.32
C ILE A 69 7.59 -5.47 -13.37
N ARG A 70 6.49 -5.52 -12.61
CA ARG A 70 5.54 -6.64 -12.60
C ARG A 70 4.90 -6.87 -13.96
N LEU A 71 4.61 -5.80 -14.70
CA LEU A 71 4.04 -5.89 -16.05
C LEU A 71 5.06 -6.41 -17.08
N THR A 72 6.32 -5.98 -16.98
CA THR A 72 7.36 -6.38 -17.94
C THR A 72 8.03 -7.71 -17.60
N ASN A 73 7.99 -8.16 -16.35
CA ASN A 73 8.64 -9.38 -15.87
C ASN A 73 7.73 -10.14 -14.87
N PRO A 74 6.59 -10.68 -15.32
CA PRO A 74 5.59 -11.30 -14.44
C PRO A 74 6.09 -12.55 -13.70
N GLU A 75 7.16 -13.19 -14.17
CA GLU A 75 7.78 -14.38 -13.60
C GLU A 75 8.72 -14.09 -12.42
N LEU A 76 9.05 -12.82 -12.16
CA LEU A 76 9.98 -12.46 -11.08
C LEU A 76 9.39 -12.80 -9.71
N LYS A 77 10.18 -13.56 -8.96
CA LYS A 77 9.97 -13.79 -7.52
C LYS A 77 10.55 -12.63 -6.71
N LEU A 78 10.35 -12.68 -5.39
CA LEU A 78 10.79 -11.66 -4.43
C LEU A 78 12.23 -11.16 -4.71
N ASP A 79 13.22 -12.06 -4.71
CA ASP A 79 14.63 -11.71 -4.87
C ASP A 79 14.90 -11.01 -6.21
N GLY A 80 14.24 -11.48 -7.29
CA GLY A 80 14.32 -10.88 -8.61
C GLY A 80 13.73 -9.46 -8.62
N MET A 81 12.59 -9.27 -7.96
CA MET A 81 11.94 -7.97 -7.83
C MET A 81 12.81 -6.98 -7.05
N VAL A 82 13.36 -7.41 -5.91
CA VAL A 82 14.26 -6.57 -5.08
C VAL A 82 15.50 -6.17 -5.87
N LYS A 83 16.09 -7.12 -6.60
CA LYS A 83 17.23 -6.83 -7.48
C LYS A 83 16.88 -5.79 -8.54
N THR A 84 15.77 -5.95 -9.25
CA THR A 84 15.35 -4.99 -10.29
C THR A 84 15.01 -3.62 -9.72
N LEU A 85 14.35 -3.55 -8.57
CA LEU A 85 14.09 -2.29 -7.87
C LEU A 85 15.41 -1.60 -7.50
N TRP A 86 16.36 -2.34 -6.92
CA TRP A 86 17.68 -1.83 -6.58
C TRP A 86 18.41 -1.22 -7.78
N GLU A 87 18.38 -1.91 -8.92
CA GLU A 87 19.01 -1.47 -10.18
C GLU A 87 18.30 -0.27 -10.83
N ARG A 88 17.05 0.02 -10.45
CA ARG A 88 16.26 1.16 -10.95
C ARG A 88 16.32 2.41 -10.05
N GLY A 89 17.39 2.58 -9.28
CA GLY A 89 17.66 3.81 -8.52
C GLY A 89 17.19 3.79 -7.07
N PHE A 90 16.68 2.66 -6.57
CA PHE A 90 16.34 2.52 -5.15
C PHE A 90 17.57 2.43 -4.25
N ASN A 91 18.71 2.04 -4.79
CA ASN A 91 20.01 2.01 -4.12
C ASN A 91 20.43 3.37 -3.53
N ASP A 92 19.95 4.48 -4.10
CA ASP A 92 20.26 5.83 -3.63
C ASP A 92 19.25 6.35 -2.59
N SER A 93 18.16 5.62 -2.37
CA SER A 93 17.05 6.05 -1.51
C SER A 93 16.81 5.16 -0.27
N VAL A 94 17.41 3.97 -0.24
CA VAL A 94 17.44 3.05 0.89
C VAL A 94 18.89 2.69 1.24
N GLU A 95 19.17 2.34 2.49
CA GLU A 95 20.54 2.14 2.97
C GLU A 95 21.19 0.84 2.48
N SER A 96 20.38 -0.20 2.28
CA SER A 96 20.86 -1.51 1.88
C SER A 96 19.81 -2.31 1.11
N LYS A 97 20.24 -3.37 0.43
CA LYS A 97 19.34 -4.30 -0.28
C LYS A 97 18.39 -5.00 0.68
N GLU A 98 18.88 -5.35 1.86
CA GLU A 98 18.09 -5.99 2.92
C GLU A 98 16.98 -5.03 3.39
N GLN A 99 17.28 -3.73 3.52
CA GLN A 99 16.26 -2.74 3.84
C GLN A 99 15.23 -2.60 2.71
N LEU A 100 15.66 -2.60 1.45
CA LEU A 100 14.73 -2.59 0.31
C LEU A 100 13.84 -3.84 0.29
N GLU A 101 14.38 -5.00 0.63
CA GLU A 101 13.61 -6.25 0.74
C GLU A 101 12.55 -6.14 1.85
N GLN A 102 12.91 -5.60 3.03
CA GLN A 102 11.94 -5.36 4.10
C GLN A 102 10.87 -4.34 3.69
N MET A 103 11.27 -3.24 3.06
CA MET A 103 10.35 -2.24 2.53
C MET A 103 9.37 -2.87 1.54
N TYR A 104 9.86 -3.72 0.64
CA TYR A 104 9.01 -4.43 -0.32
C TYR A 104 8.06 -5.44 0.37
N LYS A 105 8.55 -6.19 1.37
CA LYS A 105 7.70 -7.11 2.16
C LYS A 105 6.58 -6.38 2.88
N VAL A 106 6.88 -5.24 3.51
CA VAL A 106 5.88 -4.39 4.16
C VAL A 106 4.86 -3.89 3.14
N TRP A 107 5.31 -3.47 1.95
CA TRP A 107 4.41 -3.06 0.87
C TRP A 107 3.47 -4.18 0.41
N LEU A 108 3.98 -5.40 0.24
CA LEU A 108 3.15 -6.57 -0.10
C LEU A 108 2.08 -6.84 0.97
N SER A 109 2.44 -6.70 2.25
CA SER A 109 1.50 -6.81 3.36
C SER A 109 0.42 -5.73 3.29
N PHE A 110 0.83 -4.48 3.01
CA PHE A 110 -0.09 -3.36 2.82
C PHE A 110 -1.07 -3.59 1.66
N GLU A 111 -0.59 -4.02 0.48
CA GLU A 111 -1.43 -4.35 -0.68
C GLU A 111 -2.49 -5.40 -0.33
N LYS A 112 -2.11 -6.41 0.46
CA LYS A 112 -3.03 -7.46 0.92
C LYS A 112 -4.10 -6.91 1.86
N GLU A 113 -3.73 -6.04 2.80
CA GLU A 113 -4.70 -5.44 3.71
C GLU A 113 -5.69 -4.53 2.98
N VAL A 114 -5.21 -3.69 2.05
CA VAL A 114 -6.11 -2.85 1.23
C VAL A 114 -7.11 -3.72 0.46
N LEU A 115 -6.66 -4.84 -0.12
CA LEU A 115 -7.55 -5.78 -0.81
C LEU A 115 -8.61 -6.37 0.13
N ASN A 116 -8.25 -6.74 1.36
CA ASN A 116 -9.20 -7.28 2.32
C ASN A 116 -10.31 -6.25 2.63
N LEU A 117 -9.96 -4.97 2.76
CA LEU A 117 -10.92 -3.89 3.01
C LEU A 117 -11.90 -3.72 1.84
N GLU A 118 -11.42 -3.79 0.60
CA GLU A 118 -12.28 -3.75 -0.60
C GLU A 118 -13.28 -4.90 -0.63
N VAL A 119 -12.83 -6.12 -0.29
CA VAL A 119 -13.69 -7.30 -0.25
C VAL A 119 -14.78 -7.16 0.81
N VAL A 120 -14.44 -6.64 2.00
CA VAL A 120 -15.42 -6.37 3.07
C VAL A 120 -16.46 -5.36 2.60
N LYS A 121 -16.01 -4.24 2.01
CA LYS A 121 -16.88 -3.18 1.49
C LYS A 121 -17.86 -3.70 0.44
N ASN A 122 -17.37 -4.45 -0.55
CA ASN A 122 -18.22 -4.99 -1.63
C ASN A 122 -19.27 -5.98 -1.11
N LYS A 123 -18.89 -6.89 -0.19
CA LYS A 123 -19.83 -7.85 0.42
C LYS A 123 -20.98 -7.19 1.18
N LEU A 124 -20.72 -6.05 1.82
CA LEU A 124 -21.74 -5.31 2.56
C LEU A 124 -22.67 -4.54 1.62
N GLN A 125 -22.15 -4.03 0.50
CA GLN A 125 -22.96 -3.41 -0.55
C GLN A 125 -23.90 -4.43 -1.21
N GLU A 126 -23.42 -5.64 -1.53
CA GLU A 126 -24.26 -6.70 -2.08
C GLU A 126 -25.43 -7.08 -1.15
N LYS A 127 -25.16 -7.21 0.16
CA LYS A 127 -26.20 -7.49 1.17
C LYS A 127 -27.21 -6.37 1.39
N SER A 128 -26.88 -5.13 1.05
CA SER A 128 -27.79 -4.00 1.16
C SER A 128 -28.65 -3.78 -0.10
N ILE A 129 -28.40 -4.55 -1.17
CA ILE A 129 -29.16 -4.51 -2.43
C ILE A 129 -30.16 -5.67 -2.54
N GLU A 130 -30.04 -6.74 -1.73
CA GLU A 130 -31.07 -7.79 -1.68
C GLU A 130 -32.40 -7.23 -1.14
N PRO A 131 -33.47 -7.17 -1.97
CA PRO A 131 -34.76 -6.72 -1.50
C PRO A 131 -35.33 -7.80 -0.58
N LYS A 132 -35.81 -7.37 0.60
CA LYS A 132 -36.64 -8.21 1.47
C LYS A 132 -37.78 -8.79 0.62
N GLN A 133 -37.77 -10.12 0.45
CA GLN A 133 -38.92 -10.86 -0.06
C GLN A 133 -40.06 -10.85 0.96
#